data_AF-A0A211YM51-F1
#
_entry.id   AF-A0A211YM51-F1
#
_cell.length_a   1.000
_cell.length_b   1.000
_cell.length_c   1.000
_cell.angle_alpha   90.00
_cell.angle_beta   90.00
_cell.angle_gamma   90.00
#
_symmetry.space_group_name_H-M   'P 1'
#
loop_
_entity.id
_entity.type
_entity.pdbx_description
1 polymer ?
#
loop_
_entity_poly.entity_id
_entity_poly.type
_entity_poly.pdbx_seq_one_letter_code
_entity_poly.pdbx_strand_id
1 'polypeptide(L)'
;MKPVDRIAGDDVVELETLDTSPTETSKPMAINQVAIIPRPRVVLEVLDETLPQPSKLRIELPGLETIKLEKPILLEPERRLPETSIDPLEALFGTSRLRVYSERPLLVLARKPLNMRYDYIELLKRVLREIYRVSWRAPLYTQHVARRLTEYQLAMMRAGAAIYVVDLDELAGGEAETERITTSSRVVKSLEDRAREAYAQGFGFLVLYASQYMLQNIQRLWEPRLASRGLLYTRLPPPLELSIVEDDAVFDLVATMYGLEPSDIQGASSLVDAIIMAEHRYYSFLEAFANDPTLALLSRPPVDDEETRPDEGFIHYAFKMAVVSYLLEAGFDERSIDVEVRTSSSIALDIMASRGWSSVLVVEVETLYGTGNPVVRLSSVVRDRLAMGYSVWIVIPPFQASIYAPQLLSLLRKYDGIERVEFYTLDMSSGSLVSLEEHIKKLETMAARLVEVKTGSM
;
A
#
# COMPACT_ATOMS: atom_id res chain seq x y z
N MET A 1 -75.54 -30.44 4.19
CA MET A 1 -76.43 -29.41 4.78
C MET A 1 -75.76 -28.05 4.64
N LYS A 2 -76.52 -26.96 4.52
CA LYS A 2 -76.10 -25.57 4.84
C LYS A 2 -76.67 -25.23 6.23
N PRO A 3 -76.04 -24.39 7.08
CA PRO A 3 -75.94 -22.92 6.87
C PRO A 3 -74.58 -22.26 7.27
N VAL A 4 -74.18 -21.13 6.63
CA VAL A 4 -74.02 -19.74 7.19
C VAL A 4 -72.69 -19.52 7.97
N ASP A 5 -71.67 -18.78 7.45
CA ASP A 5 -71.47 -17.29 7.44
C ASP A 5 -71.12 -16.75 8.87
N ARG A 6 -70.12 -15.88 9.22
CA ARG A 6 -69.21 -14.83 8.62
C ARG A 6 -68.08 -14.49 9.66
N ILE A 7 -67.05 -13.60 9.57
CA ILE A 7 -66.47 -12.61 8.60
C ILE A 7 -64.99 -12.28 8.98
N ALA A 8 -64.16 -11.73 8.06
CA ALA A 8 -62.80 -11.12 8.24
C ALA A 8 -61.68 -12.03 8.82
N GLY A 9 -60.37 -11.79 8.67
CA GLY A 9 -59.53 -10.72 8.04
C GLY A 9 -58.19 -10.63 8.83
N ASP A 10 -56.99 -10.39 8.29
CA ASP A 10 -56.56 -9.89 6.96
C ASP A 10 -55.31 -10.69 6.43
N ASP A 11 -54.71 -10.24 5.32
CA ASP A 11 -53.84 -11.02 4.43
C ASP A 11 -52.32 -11.10 4.75
N VAL A 12 -51.69 -12.18 4.26
CA VAL A 12 -50.25 -12.29 3.94
C VAL A 12 -50.14 -13.02 2.59
N VAL A 13 -49.29 -12.55 1.68
CA VAL A 13 -48.98 -13.24 0.41
C VAL A 13 -47.48 -13.15 0.11
N GLU A 14 -46.85 -14.30 -0.09
CA GLU A 14 -45.46 -14.43 -0.56
C GLU A 14 -45.38 -14.66 -2.08
N LEU A 15 -44.17 -14.44 -2.61
CA LEU A 15 -43.47 -15.21 -3.65
C LEU A 15 -44.29 -16.13 -4.59
N GLU A 16 -44.00 -16.04 -5.90
CA GLU A 16 -43.11 -17.05 -6.50
C GLU A 16 -42.47 -16.60 -7.83
N THR A 17 -41.57 -17.43 -8.36
CA THR A 17 -40.70 -17.16 -9.52
C THR A 17 -41.28 -17.71 -10.83
N LEU A 18 -40.71 -17.31 -11.97
CA LEU A 18 -40.38 -18.21 -13.08
C LEU A 18 -39.53 -17.52 -14.17
N ASP A 19 -38.68 -18.30 -14.83
CA ASP A 19 -37.90 -17.91 -16.02
C ASP A 19 -38.11 -18.94 -17.13
N THR A 20 -38.50 -18.48 -18.32
CA THR A 20 -38.36 -19.19 -19.60
C THR A 20 -38.39 -18.20 -20.76
N SER A 21 -37.43 -18.33 -21.68
CA SER A 21 -37.42 -17.70 -23.02
C SER A 21 -37.45 -18.80 -24.10
N PRO A 22 -37.47 -18.51 -25.43
CA PRO A 22 -37.85 -17.28 -26.16
C PRO A 22 -38.87 -17.55 -27.31
N THR A 23 -39.48 -16.52 -27.91
CA THR A 23 -39.92 -16.57 -29.33
C THR A 23 -40.08 -15.17 -29.95
N GLU A 24 -40.10 -15.09 -31.29
CA GLU A 24 -39.98 -13.85 -32.06
C GLU A 24 -41.30 -13.11 -32.37
N THR A 25 -41.12 -11.89 -32.90
CA THR A 25 -42.01 -11.11 -33.80
C THR A 25 -42.87 -9.97 -33.21
N SER A 26 -42.32 -8.75 -33.27
CA SER A 26 -43.10 -7.55 -33.60
C SER A 26 -42.22 -6.52 -34.34
N LYS A 27 -42.84 -5.68 -35.19
CA LYS A 27 -42.16 -4.60 -35.93
C LYS A 27 -42.17 -3.29 -35.11
N PRO A 28 -41.21 -2.37 -35.34
CA PRO A 28 -40.92 -1.30 -34.39
C PRO A 28 -42.01 -0.23 -34.33
N MET A 29 -42.28 0.24 -33.11
CA MET A 29 -43.03 1.48 -32.86
C MET A 29 -42.05 2.64 -32.60
N ALA A 30 -42.49 3.88 -32.84
CA ALA A 30 -41.60 5.03 -32.96
C ALA A 30 -40.86 5.39 -31.65
N ILE A 31 -39.54 5.60 -31.74
CA ILE A 31 -38.74 6.20 -30.67
C ILE A 31 -39.00 7.71 -30.66
N ASN A 32 -39.47 8.24 -29.52
CA ASN A 32 -39.62 9.68 -29.33
C ASN A 32 -38.25 10.38 -29.36
N GLN A 33 -38.21 11.56 -29.96
CA GLN A 33 -36.99 12.34 -30.17
C GLN A 33 -36.42 12.85 -28.84
N VAL A 34 -35.26 12.32 -28.42
CA VAL A 34 -34.47 12.93 -27.35
C VAL A 34 -33.83 14.20 -27.90
N ALA A 35 -34.05 15.33 -27.24
CA ALA A 35 -33.58 16.63 -27.68
C ALA A 35 -32.04 16.70 -27.71
N ILE A 36 -31.46 16.96 -28.87
CA ILE A 36 -30.02 17.18 -29.02
C ILE A 36 -29.69 18.58 -28.48
N ILE A 37 -29.09 18.65 -27.29
CA ILE A 37 -28.49 19.90 -26.79
C ILE A 37 -27.19 20.14 -27.58
N PRO A 38 -27.09 21.20 -28.39
CA PRO A 38 -25.88 21.46 -29.15
C PRO A 38 -24.75 21.90 -28.21
N ARG A 39 -23.56 21.29 -28.35
CA ARG A 39 -22.36 21.79 -27.67
C ARG A 39 -22.06 23.22 -28.18
N PRO A 40 -21.76 24.20 -27.30
CA PRO A 40 -21.41 25.54 -27.74
C PRO A 40 -20.11 25.50 -28.56
N ARG A 41 -20.17 25.98 -29.80
CA ARG A 41 -18.97 26.31 -30.58
C ARG A 41 -18.36 27.58 -29.97
N VAL A 42 -17.19 27.45 -29.35
CA VAL A 42 -16.33 28.61 -29.09
C VAL A 42 -15.77 29.06 -30.43
N VAL A 43 -16.38 30.11 -31.00
CA VAL A 43 -15.79 30.86 -32.10
C VAL A 43 -14.85 31.89 -31.48
N LEU A 44 -13.56 31.81 -31.80
CA LEU A 44 -12.61 32.88 -31.45
C LEU A 44 -12.79 34.03 -32.45
N GLU A 45 -13.71 34.94 -32.16
CA GLU A 45 -13.69 36.26 -32.77
C GLU A 45 -12.45 37.00 -32.26
N VAL A 46 -11.63 37.50 -33.20
CA VAL A 46 -10.50 38.37 -32.87
C VAL A 46 -11.09 39.73 -32.52
N LEU A 47 -11.21 40.02 -31.23
CA LEU A 47 -11.68 41.31 -30.74
C LEU A 47 -10.69 42.42 -31.12
N ASP A 48 -11.23 43.49 -31.68
CA ASP A 48 -10.48 44.63 -32.20
C ASP A 48 -9.77 45.42 -31.08
N GLU A 49 -8.66 46.09 -31.41
CA GLU A 49 -7.82 46.76 -30.41
C GLU A 49 -8.46 48.08 -29.92
N THR A 50 -9.14 48.08 -28.76
CA THR A 50 -9.27 49.28 -27.88
C THR A 50 -9.86 48.97 -26.49
N LEU A 51 -9.08 48.33 -25.62
CA LEU A 51 -9.40 48.32 -24.18
C LEU A 51 -9.13 49.70 -23.55
N PRO A 52 -10.08 50.32 -22.82
CA PRO A 52 -9.84 51.60 -22.15
C PRO A 52 -8.81 51.43 -21.03
N GLN A 53 -7.77 52.27 -21.02
CA GLN A 53 -6.73 52.17 -19.99
C GLN A 53 -7.30 52.55 -18.61
N PRO A 54 -7.01 51.78 -17.54
CA PRO A 54 -7.45 52.11 -16.20
C PRO A 54 -6.81 53.44 -15.74
N SER A 55 -7.60 54.31 -15.14
CA SER A 55 -7.15 55.59 -14.61
C SER A 55 -6.11 55.37 -13.50
N LYS A 56 -4.99 56.10 -13.57
CA LYS A 56 -3.85 55.94 -12.64
C LYS A 56 -4.15 56.53 -11.26
N LEU A 57 -4.97 55.85 -10.47
CA LEU A 57 -5.08 56.05 -9.02
C LEU A 57 -3.78 55.61 -8.35
N ARG A 58 -2.80 56.52 -8.34
CA ARG A 58 -1.46 56.30 -7.79
C ARG A 58 -1.49 56.43 -6.27
N ILE A 59 -1.87 55.36 -5.59
CA ILE A 59 -1.70 55.24 -4.14
C ILE A 59 -0.20 55.05 -3.86
N GLU A 60 0.47 56.11 -3.42
CA GLU A 60 1.88 56.05 -3.03
C GLU A 60 2.00 55.43 -1.62
N LEU A 61 2.13 54.11 -1.58
CA LEU A 61 2.49 53.35 -0.38
C LEU A 61 3.93 53.71 0.02
N PRO A 62 4.16 54.33 1.19
CA PRO A 62 5.50 54.74 1.61
C PRO A 62 6.31 53.54 2.13
N GLY A 63 7.58 53.46 1.74
CA GLY A 63 8.60 52.75 2.52
C GLY A 63 8.60 51.22 2.48
N LEU A 64 8.00 50.57 1.48
CA LEU A 64 8.32 49.17 1.19
C LEU A 64 9.71 49.09 0.52
N GLU A 65 10.76 49.02 1.35
CA GLU A 65 12.07 48.55 0.88
C GLU A 65 11.89 47.17 0.27
N THR A 66 12.25 47.02 -1.00
CA THR A 66 12.17 45.74 -1.69
C THR A 66 13.30 44.84 -1.24
N ILE A 67 13.08 44.17 -0.10
CA ILE A 67 13.91 43.06 0.37
C ILE A 67 14.05 42.10 -0.81
N LYS A 68 15.25 42.09 -1.41
CA LYS A 68 15.63 41.08 -2.39
C LYS A 68 15.76 39.77 -1.63
N LEU A 69 14.66 39.03 -1.56
CA LEU A 69 14.71 37.60 -1.33
C LEU A 69 15.68 37.05 -2.37
N GLU A 70 16.84 36.59 -1.91
CA GLU A 70 17.76 35.84 -2.76
C GLU A 70 16.98 34.66 -3.35
N LYS A 71 17.28 34.30 -4.61
CA LYS A 71 16.60 33.14 -5.23
C LYS A 71 16.80 31.96 -4.28
N PRO A 72 15.73 31.38 -3.71
CA PRO A 72 15.90 30.28 -2.79
C PRO A 72 16.63 29.18 -3.53
N ILE A 73 17.81 28.83 -3.05
CA ILE A 73 18.47 27.61 -3.47
C ILE A 73 17.53 26.51 -3.01
N LEU A 74 16.80 25.93 -3.96
CA LEU A 74 16.12 24.67 -3.76
C LEU A 74 17.23 23.67 -3.50
N LEU A 75 17.52 23.46 -2.20
CA LEU A 75 18.24 22.30 -1.74
C LEU A 75 17.51 21.11 -2.36
N GLU A 76 18.21 20.33 -3.17
CA GLU A 76 17.66 19.01 -3.52
C GLU A 76 17.39 18.30 -2.19
N PRO A 77 16.21 17.68 -2.01
CA PRO A 77 15.87 17.03 -0.76
C PRO A 77 16.72 15.78 -0.63
N GLU A 78 17.95 15.95 -0.11
CA GLU A 78 18.81 14.88 0.34
C GLU A 78 17.96 13.93 1.18
N ARG A 79 17.85 12.68 0.73
CA ARG A 79 17.23 11.60 1.51
C ARG A 79 18.15 11.30 2.70
N ARG A 80 18.17 12.19 3.69
CA ARG A 80 18.73 11.97 5.02
C ARG A 80 17.83 11.00 5.79
N LEU A 81 17.80 9.76 5.30
CA LEU A 81 17.83 8.62 6.21
C LEU A 81 19.02 8.84 7.16
N PRO A 82 18.95 8.39 8.42
CA PRO A 82 20.13 8.39 9.28
C PRO A 82 21.34 7.77 8.56
N GLU A 83 22.50 8.43 8.63
CA GLU A 83 23.75 8.00 7.97
C GLU A 83 24.24 6.61 8.44
N THR A 84 23.59 6.02 9.43
CA THR A 84 23.90 4.75 10.09
C THR A 84 22.79 3.69 9.97
N SER A 85 21.61 3.99 9.39
CA SER A 85 20.47 3.06 9.39
C SER A 85 20.41 2.22 8.12
N ILE A 86 20.37 0.90 8.25
CA ILE A 86 20.32 -0.04 7.11
C ILE A 86 18.86 -0.34 6.76
N ASP A 87 18.40 0.08 5.59
CA ASP A 87 17.02 -0.16 5.13
C ASP A 87 16.80 -1.64 4.74
N PRO A 88 15.85 -2.35 5.38
CA PRO A 88 15.50 -3.74 5.02
C PRO A 88 15.16 -3.93 3.55
N LEU A 89 14.51 -2.96 2.89
CA LEU A 89 14.17 -3.07 1.46
C LEU A 89 15.39 -2.90 0.56
N GLU A 90 16.37 -2.11 0.97
CA GLU A 90 17.61 -1.91 0.22
C GLU A 90 18.58 -3.10 0.40
N ALA A 91 18.60 -3.71 1.59
CA ALA A 91 19.28 -4.97 1.85
C ALA A 91 18.66 -6.14 1.07
N LEU A 92 17.32 -6.29 1.08
CA LEU A 92 16.62 -7.34 0.35
C LEU A 92 16.73 -7.19 -1.17
N PHE A 93 16.20 -6.10 -1.72
CA PHE A 93 15.97 -5.97 -3.17
C PHE A 93 17.02 -5.11 -3.89
N GLY A 94 17.96 -4.53 -3.15
CA GLY A 94 18.95 -3.59 -3.67
C GLY A 94 18.47 -2.14 -3.80
N THR A 95 17.26 -1.78 -3.34
CA THR A 95 16.81 -0.38 -3.37
C THR A 95 15.68 -0.01 -2.38
N SER A 96 15.88 1.12 -1.69
CA SER A 96 14.90 1.84 -0.89
C SER A 96 13.80 2.57 -1.69
N ARG A 97 13.88 2.54 -3.03
CA ARG A 97 13.01 3.34 -3.92
C ARG A 97 11.63 2.73 -4.19
N LEU A 98 11.30 1.57 -3.62
CA LEU A 98 9.95 0.99 -3.68
C LEU A 98 8.91 1.83 -2.91
N ARG A 99 9.33 2.51 -1.83
CA ARG A 99 8.46 3.40 -1.05
C ARG A 99 8.25 4.72 -1.80
N VAL A 100 7.22 4.74 -2.63
CA VAL A 100 6.82 5.90 -3.45
C VAL A 100 5.38 6.29 -3.13
N TYR A 101 5.17 7.58 -2.88
CA TYR A 101 3.86 8.22 -3.01
C TYR A 101 3.76 8.80 -4.43
N SER A 102 2.88 8.26 -5.26
CA SER A 102 2.79 8.56 -6.70
C SER A 102 1.35 8.35 -7.19
N GLU A 103 0.87 9.22 -8.06
CA GLU A 103 -0.40 9.04 -8.79
C GLU A 103 -0.25 8.12 -10.02
N ARG A 104 0.99 7.77 -10.38
CA ARG A 104 1.34 6.97 -11.57
C ARG A 104 1.92 5.62 -11.15
N PRO A 105 1.72 4.54 -11.93
CA PRO A 105 2.19 3.24 -11.53
C PRO A 105 3.71 3.16 -11.63
N LEU A 106 4.30 2.35 -10.75
CA LEU A 106 5.72 2.05 -10.79
C LEU A 106 5.95 0.83 -11.69
N LEU A 107 6.84 0.99 -12.66
CA LEU A 107 7.36 -0.12 -13.46
C LEU A 107 8.60 -0.70 -12.76
N VAL A 108 8.62 -2.01 -12.62
CA VAL A 108 9.65 -2.76 -11.89
C VAL A 108 10.27 -3.80 -12.80
N LEU A 109 11.60 -3.82 -12.92
CA LEU A 109 12.37 -4.91 -13.52
C LEU A 109 12.92 -5.78 -12.39
N ALA A 110 12.26 -6.90 -12.12
CA ALA A 110 12.67 -7.83 -11.08
C ALA A 110 13.53 -8.94 -11.69
N ARG A 111 14.80 -9.02 -11.30
CA ARG A 111 15.72 -10.06 -11.77
C ARG A 111 15.51 -11.34 -10.98
N LYS A 112 15.24 -12.46 -11.65
CA LYS A 112 15.22 -13.79 -11.03
C LYS A 112 16.57 -14.10 -10.36
N PRO A 113 16.58 -14.84 -9.24
CA PRO A 113 17.81 -15.40 -8.68
C PRO A 113 18.40 -16.45 -9.63
N LEU A 114 19.67 -16.81 -9.43
CA LEU A 114 20.32 -17.93 -10.09
C LEU A 114 19.83 -19.26 -9.48
N ASN A 115 19.66 -19.30 -8.16
CA ASN A 115 19.09 -20.42 -7.42
C ASN A 115 17.61 -20.16 -7.10
N MET A 116 16.72 -21.00 -7.67
CA MET A 116 15.26 -20.90 -7.46
C MET A 116 14.82 -21.09 -6.00
N ARG A 117 15.70 -21.58 -5.11
CA ARG A 117 15.47 -21.57 -3.66
C ARG A 117 15.16 -20.17 -3.13
N TYR A 118 15.69 -19.12 -3.75
CA TYR A 118 15.48 -17.72 -3.37
C TYR A 118 14.43 -17.00 -4.23
N ASP A 119 13.50 -17.72 -4.88
CA ASP A 119 12.41 -17.06 -5.62
C ASP A 119 11.60 -16.15 -4.67
N TYR A 120 11.63 -14.85 -4.97
CA TYR A 120 11.14 -13.79 -4.09
C TYR A 120 9.90 -13.08 -4.64
N ILE A 121 9.33 -13.55 -5.74
CA ILE A 121 8.18 -12.86 -6.37
C ILE A 121 6.95 -12.82 -5.45
N GLU A 122 6.81 -13.84 -4.59
CA GLU A 122 5.78 -13.88 -3.56
C GLU A 122 6.01 -12.82 -2.45
N LEU A 123 7.27 -12.57 -2.04
CA LEU A 123 7.62 -11.52 -1.07
C LEU A 123 7.40 -10.15 -1.69
N LEU A 124 7.84 -9.95 -2.93
CA LEU A 124 7.69 -8.70 -3.65
C LEU A 124 6.20 -8.32 -3.79
N LYS A 125 5.31 -9.26 -4.14
CA LYS A 125 3.86 -9.00 -4.16
C LYS A 125 3.31 -8.54 -2.80
N ARG A 126 3.81 -9.07 -1.68
CA ARG A 126 3.36 -8.71 -0.32
C ARG A 126 3.88 -7.34 0.10
N VAL A 127 5.16 -7.05 -0.14
CA VAL A 127 5.74 -5.72 0.09
C VAL A 127 5.04 -4.66 -0.78
N LEU A 128 4.77 -4.96 -2.05
CA LEU A 128 4.02 -4.07 -2.95
C LEU A 128 2.54 -3.91 -2.53
N ARG A 129 1.90 -4.92 -1.94
CA ARG A 129 0.53 -4.85 -1.40
C ARG A 129 0.44 -3.84 -0.26
N GLU A 130 1.36 -3.90 0.70
CA GLU A 130 1.35 -2.96 1.82
C GLU A 130 1.81 -1.56 1.41
N ILE A 131 2.80 -1.43 0.52
CA ILE A 131 3.15 -0.11 -0.04
C ILE A 131 1.97 0.50 -0.80
N TYR A 132 1.19 -0.31 -1.53
CA TYR A 132 -0.04 0.18 -2.18
C TYR A 132 -1.04 0.71 -1.15
N ARG A 133 -1.39 -0.11 -0.15
CA ARG A 133 -2.36 0.24 0.90
C ARG A 133 -1.93 1.48 1.70
N VAL A 134 -0.67 1.58 2.12
CA VAL A 134 -0.14 2.74 2.85
C VAL A 134 -0.13 4.01 1.99
N SER A 135 0.28 3.91 0.72
CA SER A 135 0.34 5.08 -0.16
C SER A 135 -1.02 5.53 -0.71
N TRP A 136 -2.07 4.68 -0.73
CA TRP A 136 -3.30 5.01 -1.47
C TRP A 136 -4.60 4.38 -0.92
N ARG A 137 -5.59 5.23 -0.59
CA ARG A 137 -6.95 4.79 -0.19
C ARG A 137 -7.82 4.34 -1.37
N ALA A 138 -7.44 3.27 -2.08
CA ALA A 138 -8.34 2.53 -2.96
C ALA A 138 -8.17 1.00 -2.80
N PRO A 139 -9.16 0.17 -3.19
CA PRO A 139 -8.98 -1.28 -3.19
C PRO A 139 -7.89 -1.71 -4.18
N LEU A 140 -7.11 -2.73 -3.82
CA LEU A 140 -6.20 -3.40 -4.75
C LEU A 140 -6.98 -4.54 -5.45
N TYR A 141 -7.49 -4.28 -6.65
CA TYR A 141 -8.44 -5.18 -7.32
C TYR A 141 -7.82 -6.49 -7.86
N THR A 142 -6.50 -6.54 -8.08
CA THR A 142 -5.89 -7.68 -8.77
C THR A 142 -4.43 -7.89 -8.38
N GLN A 143 -4.08 -9.13 -8.03
CA GLN A 143 -2.71 -9.66 -8.03
C GLN A 143 -2.60 -10.76 -9.07
N HIS A 144 -2.20 -10.44 -10.30
CA HIS A 144 -2.17 -11.39 -11.41
C HIS A 144 -0.72 -11.78 -11.74
N VAL A 145 -0.39 -13.06 -11.60
CA VAL A 145 0.90 -13.63 -12.05
C VAL A 145 0.71 -14.29 -13.40
N ALA A 146 1.07 -13.57 -14.46
CA ALA A 146 0.93 -14.03 -15.82
C ALA A 146 2.09 -14.95 -16.23
N ARG A 147 2.06 -16.21 -15.77
CA ARG A 147 3.02 -17.24 -16.17
C ARG A 147 2.98 -17.54 -17.67
N ARG A 148 1.79 -17.51 -18.27
CA ARG A 148 1.62 -17.49 -19.73
C ARG A 148 0.79 -16.28 -20.13
N LEU A 149 1.32 -15.48 -21.04
CA LEU A 149 0.61 -14.39 -21.71
C LEU A 149 0.39 -14.72 -23.18
N THR A 150 -0.85 -14.98 -23.55
CA THR A 150 -1.32 -14.73 -24.91
C THR A 150 -1.31 -13.22 -25.20
N GLU A 151 -1.32 -12.83 -26.48
CA GLU A 151 -1.46 -11.41 -26.88
C GLU A 151 -2.72 -10.76 -26.27
N TYR A 152 -3.78 -11.53 -26.03
CA TYR A 152 -4.99 -11.09 -25.33
C TYR A 152 -4.72 -10.72 -23.86
N GLN A 153 -3.95 -11.53 -23.12
CA GLN A 153 -3.63 -11.23 -21.73
C GLN A 153 -2.63 -10.05 -21.62
N LEU A 154 -1.72 -9.89 -22.60
CA LEU A 154 -0.91 -8.67 -22.74
C LEU A 154 -1.83 -7.45 -22.95
N ALA A 155 -2.82 -7.53 -23.85
CA ALA A 155 -3.77 -6.44 -24.09
C ALA A 155 -4.58 -6.05 -22.83
N MET A 156 -4.91 -7.05 -21.99
CA MET A 156 -5.62 -6.87 -20.72
C MET A 156 -4.75 -6.40 -19.54
N MET A 157 -3.46 -6.10 -19.74
CA MET A 157 -2.61 -5.58 -18.66
C MET A 157 -3.14 -4.28 -18.06
N ARG A 158 -3.30 -4.28 -16.73
CA ARG A 158 -3.63 -3.11 -15.92
C ARG A 158 -2.60 -2.95 -14.82
N ALA A 159 -2.06 -1.73 -14.68
CA ALA A 159 -1.15 -1.37 -13.60
C ALA A 159 -1.86 -0.48 -12.55
N GLY A 160 -2.91 0.24 -12.94
CA GLY A 160 -3.74 1.00 -12.01
C GLY A 160 -4.51 0.09 -11.05
N ALA A 161 -4.39 0.35 -9.75
CA ALA A 161 -5.01 -0.40 -8.65
C ALA A 161 -4.78 -1.92 -8.70
N ALA A 162 -3.62 -2.34 -9.20
CA ALA A 162 -3.23 -3.74 -9.36
C ALA A 162 -1.73 -3.94 -9.10
N ILE A 163 -1.36 -5.19 -8.79
CA ILE A 163 0.02 -5.69 -8.90
C ILE A 163 0.02 -6.72 -10.03
N TYR A 164 0.47 -6.31 -11.21
CA TYR A 164 0.53 -7.16 -12.39
C TYR A 164 1.96 -7.69 -12.55
N VAL A 165 2.15 -8.99 -12.39
CA VAL A 165 3.42 -9.67 -12.59
C VAL A 165 3.41 -10.37 -13.94
N VAL A 166 4.45 -10.11 -14.73
CA VAL A 166 4.75 -10.79 -16.00
C VAL A 166 6.01 -11.62 -15.80
N ASP A 167 5.93 -12.94 -15.98
CA ASP A 167 7.15 -13.75 -16.15
C ASP A 167 7.55 -13.68 -17.62
N LEU A 168 8.74 -13.14 -17.93
CA LEU A 168 9.19 -12.99 -19.33
C LEU A 168 9.96 -14.19 -19.87
N ASP A 169 10.50 -15.07 -19.01
CA ASP A 169 11.23 -16.25 -19.49
C ASP A 169 10.23 -17.35 -19.88
N GLU A 170 9.12 -17.51 -19.16
CA GLU A 170 8.05 -18.45 -19.56
C GLU A 170 7.43 -18.07 -20.93
N LEU A 171 7.43 -16.79 -21.34
CA LEU A 171 7.01 -16.39 -22.69
C LEU A 171 7.98 -16.84 -23.78
N ALA A 172 9.28 -16.87 -23.48
CA ALA A 172 10.32 -17.26 -24.44
C ALA A 172 10.59 -18.78 -24.44
N GLY A 173 10.17 -19.51 -23.41
CA GLY A 173 10.50 -20.93 -23.21
C GLY A 173 9.84 -21.91 -24.20
N GLY A 174 8.75 -21.52 -24.87
CA GLY A 174 7.92 -22.43 -25.66
C GLY A 174 8.35 -22.73 -27.10
N GLU A 175 9.23 -21.91 -27.69
CA GLU A 175 9.43 -21.87 -29.15
C GLU A 175 10.89 -22.16 -29.58
N ALA A 176 11.13 -22.37 -30.88
CA ALA A 176 12.46 -22.59 -31.43
C ALA A 176 13.32 -21.31 -31.43
N GLU A 177 14.64 -21.43 -31.49
CA GLU A 177 15.56 -20.30 -31.29
C GLU A 177 15.33 -19.11 -32.24
N THR A 178 15.00 -19.37 -33.51
CA THR A 178 14.62 -18.33 -34.49
C THR A 178 13.28 -17.67 -34.14
N GLU A 179 12.31 -18.44 -33.67
CA GLU A 179 10.97 -17.96 -33.27
C GLU A 179 11.06 -17.10 -32.02
N ARG A 180 11.86 -17.52 -31.01
CA ARG A 180 12.14 -16.76 -29.79
C ARG A 180 12.60 -15.33 -30.07
N ILE A 181 13.41 -15.12 -31.12
CA ILE A 181 13.86 -13.77 -31.52
C ILE A 181 12.68 -12.95 -32.04
N THR A 182 11.84 -13.52 -32.93
CA THR A 182 10.65 -12.83 -33.42
C THR A 182 9.59 -12.58 -32.34
N THR A 183 9.35 -13.55 -31.46
CA THR A 183 8.38 -13.45 -30.36
C THR A 183 8.85 -12.47 -29.30
N SER A 184 10.15 -12.48 -28.95
CA SER A 184 10.75 -11.42 -28.13
C SER A 184 10.53 -10.03 -28.75
N SER A 185 10.69 -9.87 -30.07
CA SER A 185 10.45 -8.58 -30.73
C SER A 185 8.98 -8.11 -30.63
N ARG A 186 8.01 -9.04 -30.69
CA ARG A 186 6.58 -8.74 -30.54
C ARG A 186 6.21 -8.42 -29.10
N VAL A 187 6.69 -9.23 -28.15
CA VAL A 187 6.52 -9.02 -26.70
C VAL A 187 7.11 -7.67 -26.29
N VAL A 188 8.34 -7.35 -26.69
CA VAL A 188 9.00 -6.05 -26.43
C VAL A 188 8.18 -4.88 -26.97
N LYS A 189 7.66 -4.97 -28.21
CA LYS A 189 6.80 -3.91 -28.77
C LYS A 189 5.48 -3.77 -28.03
N SER A 190 4.82 -4.89 -27.73
CA SER A 190 3.58 -4.90 -26.94
C SER A 190 3.81 -4.27 -25.57
N LEU A 191 4.93 -4.58 -24.91
CA LEU A 191 5.35 -3.97 -23.65
C LEU A 191 5.65 -2.46 -23.78
N GLU A 192 6.26 -1.96 -24.88
CA GLU A 192 6.40 -0.50 -25.08
C GLU A 192 5.02 0.19 -25.08
N ASP A 193 4.03 -0.40 -25.76
CA ASP A 193 2.69 0.16 -25.89
C ASP A 193 1.82 -0.04 -24.63
N ARG A 194 1.93 -1.19 -23.92
CA ARG A 194 1.24 -1.44 -22.64
C ARG A 194 1.83 -0.60 -21.51
N ALA A 195 3.16 -0.47 -21.41
CA ALA A 195 3.79 0.41 -20.43
C ALA A 195 3.40 1.87 -20.66
N ARG A 196 3.33 2.33 -21.92
CA ARG A 196 2.89 3.69 -22.24
C ARG A 196 1.44 3.96 -21.85
N GLU A 197 0.54 2.98 -22.02
CA GLU A 197 -0.85 3.08 -21.55
C GLU A 197 -0.94 3.04 -20.01
N ALA A 198 -0.12 2.20 -19.35
CA ALA A 198 -0.11 2.05 -17.89
C ALA A 198 0.07 3.40 -17.17
N TYR A 199 0.93 4.30 -17.66
CA TYR A 199 1.16 5.61 -17.02
C TYR A 199 -0.08 6.53 -16.96
N ALA A 200 -1.18 6.21 -17.64
CA ALA A 200 -2.46 6.91 -17.54
C ALA A 200 -3.50 6.20 -16.64
N GLN A 201 -3.18 5.05 -16.04
CA GLN A 201 -4.15 4.20 -15.32
C GLN A 201 -4.23 4.45 -13.79
N GLY A 202 -3.41 5.36 -13.24
CA GLY A 202 -3.34 5.60 -11.79
C GLY A 202 -2.28 4.74 -11.08
N PHE A 203 -2.16 4.89 -9.76
CA PHE A 203 -1.14 4.21 -8.95
C PHE A 203 -1.31 2.68 -8.89
N GLY A 204 -0.19 1.97 -8.75
CA GLY A 204 -0.08 0.52 -8.68
C GLY A 204 1.23 0.05 -9.33
N PHE A 205 1.32 -1.23 -9.68
CA PHE A 205 2.61 -1.86 -10.02
C PHE A 205 2.53 -2.77 -11.25
N LEU A 206 3.47 -2.57 -12.17
CA LEU A 206 3.78 -3.53 -13.24
C LEU A 206 5.18 -4.11 -12.97
N VAL A 207 5.26 -5.40 -12.70
CA VAL A 207 6.51 -6.13 -12.44
C VAL A 207 6.83 -7.02 -13.63
N LEU A 208 7.98 -6.81 -14.24
CA LEU A 208 8.56 -7.69 -15.27
C LEU A 208 9.60 -8.57 -14.58
N TYR A 209 9.27 -9.83 -14.35
CA TYR A 209 10.11 -10.81 -13.66
C TYR A 209 10.84 -11.69 -14.67
N ALA A 210 12.18 -11.65 -14.69
CA ALA A 210 12.94 -12.34 -15.73
C ALA A 210 14.41 -12.63 -15.37
N SER A 211 15.03 -13.51 -16.13
CA SER A 211 16.48 -13.71 -16.15
C SER A 211 17.25 -12.43 -16.51
N GLN A 212 18.51 -12.35 -16.08
CA GLN A 212 19.42 -11.23 -16.40
C GLN A 212 19.52 -10.95 -17.90
N TYR A 213 19.48 -12.00 -18.74
CA TYR A 213 19.51 -11.91 -20.20
C TYR A 213 18.24 -11.27 -20.77
N MET A 214 17.05 -11.70 -20.32
CA MET A 214 15.79 -11.13 -20.77
C MET A 214 15.63 -9.67 -20.30
N LEU A 215 16.07 -9.34 -19.08
CA LEU A 215 16.09 -7.95 -18.61
C LEU A 215 17.00 -7.05 -19.48
N GLN A 216 18.18 -7.52 -19.87
CA GLN A 216 19.08 -6.77 -20.78
C GLN A 216 18.47 -6.55 -22.18
N ASN A 217 17.65 -7.48 -22.67
CA ASN A 217 16.97 -7.32 -23.95
C ASN A 217 15.80 -6.32 -23.90
N ILE A 218 15.04 -6.26 -22.79
CA ILE A 218 13.94 -5.29 -22.63
C ILE A 218 14.42 -3.89 -22.19
N GLN A 219 15.57 -3.77 -21.52
CA GLN A 219 16.16 -2.48 -21.10
C GLN A 219 16.30 -1.48 -22.27
N ARG A 220 16.42 -1.99 -23.51
CA ARG A 220 16.46 -1.20 -24.76
C ARG A 220 15.21 -0.33 -25.00
N LEU A 221 14.09 -0.60 -24.32
CA LEU A 221 12.91 0.28 -24.34
C LEU A 221 13.17 1.66 -23.71
N TRP A 222 14.18 1.78 -22.84
CA TRP A 222 14.59 3.02 -22.18
C TRP A 222 15.83 3.69 -22.80
N GLU A 223 16.38 3.14 -23.90
CA GLU A 223 17.49 3.79 -24.62
C GLU A 223 17.10 5.21 -25.08
N PRO A 224 17.94 6.24 -24.81
CA PRO A 224 17.66 7.60 -25.25
C PRO A 224 17.60 7.72 -26.78
N ARG A 225 16.45 8.16 -27.30
CA ARG A 225 16.23 8.35 -28.75
C ARG A 225 16.42 9.82 -29.12
N LEU A 226 17.00 10.10 -30.29
CA LEU A 226 17.05 11.48 -30.82
C LEU A 226 15.68 11.94 -31.30
N ALA A 227 15.26 13.13 -30.88
CA ALA A 227 14.20 13.89 -31.52
C ALA A 227 14.74 14.72 -32.70
N SER A 228 13.86 15.21 -33.58
CA SER A 228 14.17 15.98 -34.80
C SER A 228 14.92 17.31 -34.59
N ARG A 229 15.28 17.65 -33.35
CA ARG A 229 16.07 18.84 -32.96
C ARG A 229 17.32 18.48 -32.15
N GLY A 230 17.77 17.21 -32.17
CA GLY A 230 18.94 16.74 -31.42
C GLY A 230 18.72 16.50 -29.92
N LEU A 231 17.55 16.84 -29.38
CA LEU A 231 17.16 16.52 -28.00
C LEU A 231 17.03 15.01 -27.81
N LEU A 232 17.67 14.47 -26.76
CA LEU A 232 17.47 13.11 -26.31
C LEU A 232 16.18 12.99 -25.48
N TYR A 233 15.43 11.91 -25.67
CA TYR A 233 14.24 11.59 -24.88
C TYR A 233 14.07 10.07 -24.70
N THR A 234 13.52 9.65 -23.57
CA THR A 234 12.97 8.30 -23.41
C THR A 234 11.46 8.34 -23.67
N ARG A 235 10.87 7.20 -24.07
CA ARG A 235 9.41 7.09 -24.31
C ARG A 235 8.61 6.65 -23.10
N LEU A 236 9.32 6.17 -22.08
CA LEU A 236 8.79 5.59 -20.86
C LEU A 236 9.61 6.20 -19.70
N PRO A 237 8.99 6.63 -18.59
CA PRO A 237 9.67 6.85 -17.32
C PRO A 237 10.57 5.68 -16.95
N PRO A 238 11.72 5.93 -16.28
CA PRO A 238 12.69 4.88 -15.96
C PRO A 238 12.06 3.84 -15.01
N PRO A 239 12.38 2.55 -15.18
CA PRO A 239 11.93 1.52 -14.28
C PRO A 239 12.71 1.56 -12.96
N LEU A 240 12.23 0.82 -11.97
CA LEU A 240 13.00 0.44 -10.80
C LEU A 240 13.53 -0.99 -10.96
N GLU A 241 14.84 -1.18 -10.84
CA GLU A 241 15.47 -2.49 -10.95
C GLU A 241 15.64 -3.13 -9.57
N LEU A 242 15.32 -4.42 -9.44
CA LEU A 242 15.39 -5.19 -8.20
C LEU A 242 16.14 -6.51 -8.42
N SER A 243 16.88 -6.96 -7.41
CA SER A 243 17.30 -8.35 -7.29
C SER A 243 17.44 -8.74 -5.82
N ILE A 244 17.00 -9.95 -5.46
CA ILE A 244 17.25 -10.52 -4.12
C ILE A 244 18.76 -10.79 -3.91
N VAL A 245 19.19 -10.80 -2.66
CA VAL A 245 20.45 -11.42 -2.24
C VAL A 245 20.22 -12.93 -2.10
N GLU A 246 21.15 -13.76 -2.58
CA GLU A 246 20.99 -15.22 -2.62
C GLU A 246 21.65 -15.90 -1.40
N ASP A 247 21.21 -15.51 -0.20
CA ASP A 247 21.73 -15.95 1.10
C ASP A 247 20.61 -16.34 2.08
N ASP A 248 20.91 -17.25 3.01
CA ASP A 248 19.91 -17.75 3.97
C ASP A 248 19.50 -16.72 5.03
N ALA A 249 20.27 -15.65 5.26
CA ALA A 249 19.85 -14.53 6.11
C ALA A 249 18.63 -13.77 5.56
N VAL A 250 18.23 -13.99 4.29
CA VAL A 250 16.96 -13.50 3.75
C VAL A 250 15.77 -14.16 4.45
N PHE A 251 15.89 -15.41 4.89
CA PHE A 251 14.85 -16.12 5.64
C PHE A 251 14.69 -15.48 7.02
N ASP A 252 15.78 -15.31 7.78
CA ASP A 252 15.80 -14.61 9.08
C ASP A 252 15.15 -13.22 9.00
N LEU A 253 15.49 -12.45 7.96
CA LEU A 253 14.94 -11.11 7.76
C LEU A 253 13.45 -11.17 7.38
N VAL A 254 12.99 -12.13 6.57
CA VAL A 254 11.55 -12.28 6.27
C VAL A 254 10.75 -12.67 7.52
N ALA A 255 11.24 -13.59 8.36
CA ALA A 255 10.58 -13.88 9.65
C ALA A 255 10.50 -12.63 10.52
N THR A 256 11.63 -11.94 10.69
CA THR A 256 11.70 -10.70 11.47
C THR A 256 10.77 -9.61 10.91
N MET A 257 10.65 -9.48 9.58
CA MET A 257 9.72 -8.54 8.96
C MET A 257 8.26 -8.83 9.34
N TYR A 258 7.87 -10.10 9.48
CA TYR A 258 6.54 -10.49 9.92
C TYR A 258 6.34 -10.41 11.45
N GLY A 259 7.35 -9.99 12.22
CA GLY A 259 7.31 -9.97 13.69
C GLY A 259 7.43 -11.36 14.30
N LEU A 260 8.01 -12.32 13.58
CA LEU A 260 8.22 -13.70 14.01
C LEU A 260 9.71 -13.94 14.34
N GLU A 261 9.99 -15.00 15.10
CA GLU A 261 11.36 -15.51 15.22
C GLU A 261 11.77 -16.40 14.02
N PRO A 262 13.06 -16.45 13.62
CA PRO A 262 13.51 -17.34 12.54
C PRO A 262 13.21 -18.83 12.79
N SER A 263 13.09 -19.24 14.06
CA SER A 263 12.66 -20.59 14.45
C SER A 263 11.24 -20.93 14.02
N ASP A 264 10.37 -19.95 13.76
CA ASP A 264 9.02 -20.22 13.28
C ASP A 264 9.00 -20.72 11.84
N ILE A 265 9.73 -20.07 10.94
CA ILE A 265 9.84 -20.52 9.54
C ILE A 265 10.81 -21.71 9.35
N GLN A 266 11.32 -22.28 10.45
CA GLN A 266 12.21 -23.44 10.41
C GLN A 266 11.54 -24.62 9.68
N GLY A 267 12.23 -25.14 8.67
CA GLY A 267 11.72 -26.20 7.79
C GLY A 267 11.26 -25.71 6.41
N ALA A 268 11.18 -24.40 6.17
CA ALA A 268 11.00 -23.84 4.83
C ALA A 268 12.11 -24.30 3.88
N SER A 269 11.77 -24.98 2.77
CA SER A 269 12.76 -25.48 1.81
C SER A 269 13.27 -24.37 0.88
N SER A 270 12.38 -23.44 0.55
CA SER A 270 12.56 -22.28 -0.30
C SER A 270 12.04 -21.00 0.36
N LEU A 271 12.46 -19.85 -0.17
CA LEU A 271 11.97 -18.54 0.25
C LEU A 271 10.45 -18.42 0.06
N VAL A 272 9.90 -19.02 -1.00
CA VAL A 272 8.44 -19.13 -1.24
C VAL A 272 7.75 -19.83 -0.07
N ASP A 273 8.28 -20.95 0.41
CA ASP A 273 7.73 -21.67 1.57
C ASP A 273 7.80 -20.80 2.84
N ALA A 274 8.92 -20.11 3.07
CA ALA A 274 9.11 -19.25 4.23
C ALA A 274 8.11 -18.09 4.27
N ILE A 275 7.84 -17.46 3.11
CA ILE A 275 6.84 -16.39 2.98
C ILE A 275 5.43 -16.92 3.27
N ILE A 276 5.09 -18.12 2.78
CA ILE A 276 3.78 -18.74 3.02
C ILE A 276 3.64 -19.13 4.51
N MET A 277 4.67 -19.69 5.13
CA MET A 277 4.69 -20.04 6.56
C MET A 277 4.59 -18.80 7.46
N ALA A 278 5.24 -17.70 7.09
CA ALA A 278 5.20 -16.44 7.82
C ALA A 278 3.82 -15.76 7.69
N GLU A 279 3.29 -15.64 6.47
CA GLU A 279 1.97 -15.04 6.25
C GLU A 279 0.84 -15.89 6.85
N HIS A 280 0.93 -17.22 6.79
CA HIS A 280 -0.02 -18.10 7.48
C HIS A 280 -0.01 -17.87 8.99
N ARG A 281 1.15 -17.85 9.65
CA ARG A 281 1.23 -17.56 11.10
C ARG A 281 0.65 -16.20 11.44
N TYR A 282 1.05 -15.18 10.68
CA TYR A 282 0.60 -13.80 10.88
C TYR A 282 -0.94 -13.71 10.82
N TYR A 283 -1.59 -14.34 9.83
CA TYR A 283 -3.05 -14.34 9.76
C TYR A 283 -3.71 -15.25 10.79
N SER A 284 -3.19 -16.46 11.07
CA SER A 284 -3.75 -17.34 12.11
C SER A 284 -3.69 -16.71 13.52
N PHE A 285 -2.65 -15.93 13.82
CA PHE A 285 -2.56 -15.13 15.04
C PHE A 285 -3.71 -14.10 15.09
N LEU A 286 -3.86 -13.30 14.04
CA LEU A 286 -4.88 -12.24 13.98
C LEU A 286 -6.31 -12.80 13.99
N GLU A 287 -6.53 -13.92 13.31
CA GLU A 287 -7.79 -14.66 13.33
C GLU A 287 -8.12 -15.19 14.72
N ALA A 288 -7.13 -15.62 15.52
CA ALA A 288 -7.36 -16.07 16.89
C ALA A 288 -7.89 -14.92 17.78
N PHE A 289 -7.21 -13.76 17.80
CA PHE A 289 -7.65 -12.60 18.59
C PHE A 289 -8.95 -11.98 18.08
N ALA A 290 -9.16 -11.93 16.76
CA ALA A 290 -10.39 -11.37 16.18
C ALA A 290 -11.63 -12.23 16.46
N ASN A 291 -11.47 -13.55 16.60
CA ASN A 291 -12.57 -14.49 16.88
C ASN A 291 -12.65 -14.91 18.35
N ASP A 292 -11.87 -14.31 19.26
CA ASP A 292 -11.97 -14.61 20.69
C ASP A 292 -13.30 -14.06 21.26
N PRO A 293 -14.19 -14.91 21.79
CA PRO A 293 -15.51 -14.49 22.25
C PRO A 293 -15.49 -13.72 23.58
N THR A 294 -14.36 -13.71 24.30
CA THR A 294 -14.18 -12.93 25.53
C THR A 294 -13.72 -11.51 25.19
N LEU A 295 -12.77 -11.34 24.27
CA LEU A 295 -12.31 -10.03 23.80
C LEU A 295 -13.40 -9.31 22.99
N ALA A 296 -14.18 -10.05 22.19
CA ALA A 296 -15.31 -9.52 21.43
C ALA A 296 -16.43 -8.91 22.30
N LEU A 297 -16.50 -9.25 23.60
CA LEU A 297 -17.44 -8.61 24.55
C LEU A 297 -16.95 -7.24 25.06
N LEU A 298 -15.66 -6.94 24.91
CA LEU A 298 -15.04 -5.66 25.29
C LEU A 298 -15.03 -4.66 24.13
N SER A 299 -15.03 -5.16 22.89
CA SER A 299 -15.16 -4.31 21.70
C SER A 299 -16.55 -3.68 21.58
N ARG A 300 -16.59 -2.51 20.94
CA ARG A 300 -17.82 -1.91 20.41
C ARG A 300 -17.81 -2.01 18.88
N PRO A 301 -18.94 -1.75 18.19
CA PRO A 301 -18.93 -1.60 16.73
C PRO A 301 -18.04 -0.42 16.30
N PRO A 302 -17.40 -0.46 15.12
CA PRO A 302 -16.51 0.60 14.65
C PRO A 302 -17.11 2.01 14.70
N VAL A 303 -16.30 2.98 15.12
CA VAL A 303 -16.74 4.35 15.41
C VAL A 303 -16.21 5.38 14.40
N ASP A 304 -15.33 5.00 13.48
CA ASP A 304 -14.88 5.83 12.34
C ASP A 304 -15.25 5.20 10.98
N ASP A 305 -15.45 6.05 9.97
CA ASP A 305 -15.67 5.64 8.58
C ASP A 305 -14.38 5.06 7.94
N GLU A 306 -13.20 5.28 8.53
CA GLU A 306 -11.93 4.69 8.07
C GLU A 306 -11.97 3.14 8.10
N GLU A 307 -12.73 2.52 9.02
CA GLU A 307 -12.90 1.06 9.13
C GLU A 307 -13.92 0.44 8.14
N THR A 308 -14.55 1.24 7.27
CA THR A 308 -15.58 0.74 6.30
C THR A 308 -15.06 -0.21 5.22
N ARG A 309 -13.77 -0.58 5.26
CA ARG A 309 -13.11 -1.49 4.32
C ARG A 309 -12.79 -2.82 5.00
N PRO A 310 -13.29 -3.97 4.49
CA PRO A 310 -13.13 -5.26 5.16
C PRO A 310 -11.68 -5.68 5.47
N ASP A 311 -10.70 -5.31 4.63
CA ASP A 311 -9.31 -5.72 4.79
C ASP A 311 -8.47 -4.78 5.68
N GLU A 312 -8.86 -3.51 5.78
CA GLU A 312 -8.30 -2.52 6.70
C GLU A 312 -8.90 -2.71 8.10
N GLY A 313 -10.22 -2.78 8.20
CA GLY A 313 -10.96 -3.02 9.43
C GLY A 313 -10.61 -4.35 10.10
N PHE A 314 -10.47 -5.46 9.36
CA PHE A 314 -10.05 -6.73 9.96
C PHE A 314 -8.68 -6.65 10.64
N ILE A 315 -7.68 -6.08 9.95
CA ILE A 315 -6.32 -5.98 10.51
C ILE A 315 -6.31 -5.03 11.71
N HIS A 316 -6.94 -3.86 11.58
CA HIS A 316 -7.03 -2.90 12.67
C HIS A 316 -7.73 -3.49 13.90
N TYR A 317 -8.90 -4.09 13.73
CA TYR A 317 -9.64 -4.78 14.80
C TYR A 317 -8.84 -5.93 15.44
N ALA A 318 -8.20 -6.79 14.65
CA ALA A 318 -7.42 -7.92 15.19
C ALA A 318 -6.23 -7.45 16.04
N PHE A 319 -5.53 -6.39 15.62
CA PHE A 319 -4.48 -5.78 16.43
C PHE A 319 -5.05 -5.07 17.68
N LYS A 320 -6.21 -4.39 17.58
CA LYS A 320 -6.92 -3.84 18.76
C LYS A 320 -7.20 -4.95 19.80
N MET A 321 -7.73 -6.10 19.39
CA MET A 321 -8.01 -7.22 20.29
C MET A 321 -6.74 -7.83 20.90
N ALA A 322 -5.67 -8.01 20.13
CA ALA A 322 -4.38 -8.48 20.65
C ALA A 322 -3.78 -7.52 21.70
N VAL A 323 -3.89 -6.20 21.49
CA VAL A 323 -3.47 -5.19 22.47
C VAL A 323 -4.33 -5.22 23.73
N VAL A 324 -5.66 -5.40 23.62
CA VAL A 324 -6.54 -5.56 24.78
C VAL A 324 -6.16 -6.80 25.60
N SER A 325 -5.87 -7.93 24.94
CA SER A 325 -5.39 -9.14 25.61
C SER A 325 -4.08 -8.91 26.35
N TYR A 326 -3.09 -8.27 25.71
CA TYR A 326 -1.82 -7.89 26.36
C TYR A 326 -2.04 -6.97 27.58
N LEU A 327 -2.96 -6.00 27.52
CA LEU A 327 -3.27 -5.13 28.66
C LEU A 327 -3.89 -5.89 29.83
N LEU A 328 -4.77 -6.87 29.55
CA LEU A 328 -5.34 -7.74 30.59
C LEU A 328 -4.26 -8.62 31.24
N GLU A 329 -3.38 -9.25 30.45
CA GLU A 329 -2.25 -10.04 30.98
C GLU A 329 -1.23 -9.18 31.75
N ALA A 330 -0.97 -7.96 31.29
CA ALA A 330 -0.16 -6.97 31.99
C ALA A 330 -0.80 -6.48 33.29
N GLY A 331 -2.05 -6.83 33.58
CA GLY A 331 -2.76 -6.59 34.84
C GLY A 331 -3.51 -5.25 34.92
N PHE A 332 -4.12 -4.81 33.82
CA PHE A 332 -5.20 -3.80 33.86
C PHE A 332 -6.53 -4.49 34.24
N ASP A 333 -7.46 -3.75 34.87
CA ASP A 333 -8.82 -4.25 35.11
C ASP A 333 -9.61 -4.17 33.79
N GLU A 334 -10.36 -5.21 33.45
CA GLU A 334 -11.33 -5.22 32.33
C GLU A 334 -12.20 -3.96 32.33
N ARG A 335 -12.65 -3.53 33.51
CA ARG A 335 -13.50 -2.33 33.71
C ARG A 335 -12.76 -1.00 33.58
N SER A 336 -11.45 -1.05 33.38
CA SER A 336 -10.57 0.10 33.19
C SER A 336 -10.07 0.25 31.75
N ILE A 337 -10.53 -0.64 30.85
CA ILE A 337 -10.25 -0.66 29.41
C ILE A 337 -11.57 -0.38 28.67
N ASP A 338 -11.58 0.66 27.86
CA ASP A 338 -12.63 0.97 26.90
C ASP A 338 -12.06 0.86 25.47
N VAL A 339 -12.77 0.20 24.57
CA VAL A 339 -12.45 0.13 23.13
C VAL A 339 -13.40 1.05 22.35
N GLU A 340 -12.95 1.61 21.23
CA GLU A 340 -13.71 2.52 20.35
C GLU A 340 -14.30 3.74 21.10
N VAL A 341 -13.44 4.57 21.69
CA VAL A 341 -13.88 5.70 22.52
C VAL A 341 -14.00 6.99 21.71
N ARG A 342 -15.24 7.42 21.46
CA ARG A 342 -15.52 8.75 20.89
C ARG A 342 -15.34 9.84 21.97
N THR A 343 -14.37 10.73 21.78
CA THR A 343 -14.19 11.90 22.64
C THR A 343 -15.29 12.95 22.42
N SER A 344 -15.38 13.93 23.33
CA SER A 344 -16.20 15.14 23.15
C SER A 344 -15.76 16.04 21.99
N SER A 345 -14.56 15.82 21.43
CA SER A 345 -14.05 16.46 20.21
C SER A 345 -14.32 15.66 18.93
N SER A 346 -15.19 14.63 19.00
CA SER A 346 -15.54 13.71 17.91
C SER A 346 -14.37 12.90 17.33
N ILE A 347 -13.25 12.82 18.05
CA ILE A 347 -12.11 11.97 17.69
C ILE A 347 -12.36 10.59 18.29
N ALA A 348 -12.23 9.54 17.48
CA ALA A 348 -12.16 8.17 17.98
C ALA A 348 -10.77 7.90 18.57
N LEU A 349 -10.72 7.12 19.65
CA LEU A 349 -9.53 6.53 20.24
C LEU A 349 -9.73 5.01 20.17
N ASP A 350 -8.75 4.28 19.65
CA ASP A 350 -8.89 2.83 19.45
C ASP A 350 -9.07 2.10 20.79
N ILE A 351 -8.19 2.37 21.75
CA ILE A 351 -8.23 1.81 23.11
C ILE A 351 -7.87 2.89 24.13
N MET A 352 -8.68 3.02 25.18
CA MET A 352 -8.42 3.86 26.35
C MET A 352 -8.30 2.98 27.59
N ALA A 353 -7.20 3.06 28.31
CA ALA A 353 -6.90 2.24 29.48
C ALA A 353 -6.48 3.10 30.69
N SER A 354 -6.71 2.64 31.92
CA SER A 354 -6.33 3.38 33.12
C SER A 354 -5.84 2.50 34.27
N ARG A 355 -4.84 2.99 35.01
CA ARG A 355 -4.33 2.33 36.22
C ARG A 355 -4.48 3.27 37.42
N GLY A 356 -5.65 3.20 38.06
CA GLY A 356 -6.04 4.14 39.09
C GLY A 356 -6.47 5.50 38.53
N TRP A 357 -6.45 6.53 39.38
CA TRP A 357 -7.21 7.77 39.13
C TRP A 357 -6.41 8.91 38.48
N SER A 358 -5.11 8.74 38.22
CA SER A 358 -4.18 9.83 37.92
C SER A 358 -3.65 9.91 36.49
N SER A 359 -3.78 8.84 35.69
CA SER A 359 -3.24 8.79 34.33
C SER A 359 -4.05 7.86 33.44
N VAL A 360 -4.55 8.41 32.34
CA VAL A 360 -5.16 7.67 31.23
C VAL A 360 -4.08 7.40 30.17
N LEU A 361 -3.96 6.13 29.81
CA LEU A 361 -3.26 5.66 28.63
C LEU A 361 -4.26 5.59 27.48
N VAL A 362 -3.85 6.05 26.30
CA VAL A 362 -4.51 5.77 25.03
C VAL A 362 -3.55 4.96 24.17
N VAL A 363 -4.03 3.85 23.62
CA VAL A 363 -3.28 3.04 22.65
C VAL A 363 -3.98 3.17 21.29
N GLU A 364 -3.23 3.63 20.29
CA GLU A 364 -3.70 3.75 18.91
C GLU A 364 -3.00 2.71 18.03
N VAL A 365 -3.77 1.96 17.25
CA VAL A 365 -3.30 0.89 16.36
C VAL A 365 -3.22 1.46 14.95
N GLU A 366 -2.03 1.81 14.52
CA GLU A 366 -1.83 2.51 13.25
C GLU A 366 -1.33 1.55 12.16
N THR A 367 -2.26 1.02 11.37
CA THR A 367 -1.99 0.20 10.16
C THR A 367 -1.20 0.96 9.08
N LEU A 368 -1.09 2.29 9.21
CA LEU A 368 -0.53 3.24 8.26
C LEU A 368 -1.28 3.31 6.92
N TYR A 369 -2.40 2.60 6.77
CA TYR A 369 -3.15 2.51 5.52
C TYR A 369 -3.74 3.87 5.10
N GLY A 370 -3.59 4.18 3.82
CA GLY A 370 -4.08 5.41 3.21
C GLY A 370 -3.36 6.70 3.61
N THR A 371 -2.35 6.64 4.47
CA THR A 371 -1.70 7.82 5.05
C THR A 371 -0.86 8.61 4.05
N GLY A 372 -0.35 7.97 3.00
CA GLY A 372 0.58 8.52 2.02
C GLY A 372 1.99 8.77 2.57
N ASN A 373 2.08 9.40 3.74
CA ASN A 373 3.29 9.61 4.51
C ASN A 373 3.06 9.26 6.00
N PRO A 374 3.47 8.05 6.45
CA PRO A 374 3.32 7.61 7.84
C PRO A 374 3.82 8.60 8.89
N VAL A 375 4.95 9.28 8.65
CA VAL A 375 5.53 10.24 9.60
C VAL A 375 4.57 11.42 9.87
N VAL A 376 3.77 11.81 8.87
CA VAL A 376 2.80 12.90 9.00
C VAL A 376 1.54 12.46 9.75
N ARG A 377 0.95 11.29 9.44
CA ARG A 377 -0.21 10.74 10.18
C ARG A 377 0.15 10.54 11.65
N LEU A 378 1.17 9.73 11.93
CA LEU A 378 1.56 9.39 13.30
C LEU A 378 1.95 10.63 14.10
N SER A 379 2.64 11.58 13.47
CA SER A 379 2.94 12.86 14.12
C SER A 379 1.72 13.77 14.31
N SER A 380 0.59 13.55 13.65
CA SER A 380 -0.67 14.20 14.07
C SER A 380 -1.22 13.47 15.29
N VAL A 381 -1.52 12.19 15.17
CA VAL A 381 -2.13 11.34 16.21
C VAL A 381 -1.49 11.58 17.59
N VAL A 382 -0.15 11.47 17.68
CA VAL A 382 0.59 11.71 18.93
C VAL A 382 0.39 13.13 19.48
N ARG A 383 0.45 14.18 18.65
CA ARG A 383 0.21 15.56 19.11
C ARG A 383 -1.24 15.76 19.56
N ASP A 384 -2.17 15.19 18.81
CA ASP A 384 -3.60 15.34 19.05
C ASP A 384 -4.00 14.66 20.38
N ARG A 385 -3.40 13.51 20.72
CA ARG A 385 -3.63 12.83 22.01
C ARG A 385 -2.89 13.46 23.18
N LEU A 386 -1.64 13.92 22.97
CA LEU A 386 -0.91 14.70 23.98
C LEU A 386 -1.64 16.00 24.35
N ALA A 387 -2.26 16.67 23.37
CA ALA A 387 -3.04 17.89 23.57
C ALA A 387 -4.33 17.65 24.39
N MET A 388 -4.88 16.44 24.37
CA MET A 388 -6.00 16.02 25.24
C MET A 388 -5.55 15.69 26.67
N GLY A 389 -4.23 15.63 26.92
CA GLY A 389 -3.68 15.27 28.23
C GLY A 389 -3.54 13.76 28.45
N TYR A 390 -3.59 12.92 27.40
CA TYR A 390 -3.34 11.48 27.51
C TYR A 390 -1.86 11.12 27.39
N SER A 391 -1.45 10.01 28.00
CA SER A 391 -0.22 9.30 27.62
C SER A 391 -0.55 8.37 26.44
N VAL A 392 0.38 8.17 25.51
CA VAL A 392 0.09 7.65 24.17
C VAL A 392 1.01 6.46 23.86
N TRP A 393 0.42 5.32 23.54
CA TRP A 393 1.11 4.21 22.87
C TRP A 393 0.68 4.17 21.40
N ILE A 394 1.64 4.04 20.50
CA ILE A 394 1.39 3.83 19.07
C ILE A 394 1.83 2.40 18.73
N VAL A 395 0.88 1.54 18.37
CA VAL A 395 1.13 0.16 17.96
C VAL A 395 1.06 0.06 16.45
N ILE A 396 2.17 -0.32 15.80
CA ILE A 396 2.25 -0.47 14.34
C ILE A 396 2.41 -1.96 14.02
N PRO A 397 1.57 -2.55 13.14
CA PRO A 397 1.74 -3.93 12.69
C PRO A 397 3.15 -4.21 12.12
N PRO A 398 3.81 -5.34 12.47
CA PRO A 398 5.24 -5.54 12.25
C PRO A 398 5.66 -5.50 10.78
N PHE A 399 4.84 -5.98 9.85
CA PHE A 399 5.20 -6.00 8.43
C PHE A 399 5.24 -4.57 7.84
N GLN A 400 4.26 -3.74 8.22
CA GLN A 400 4.19 -2.32 7.88
C GLN A 400 5.31 -1.54 8.60
N ALA A 401 5.54 -1.82 9.88
CA ALA A 401 6.65 -1.26 10.65
C ALA A 401 8.01 -1.55 10.00
N SER A 402 8.21 -2.78 9.52
CA SER A 402 9.45 -3.23 8.90
C SER A 402 9.67 -2.62 7.51
N ILE A 403 8.61 -2.53 6.69
CA ILE A 403 8.65 -1.87 5.39
C ILE A 403 9.02 -0.40 5.56
N TYR A 404 8.44 0.30 6.54
CA TYR A 404 8.62 1.75 6.75
C TYR A 404 9.65 2.12 7.83
N ALA A 405 10.45 1.16 8.31
CA ALA A 405 11.40 1.33 9.42
C ALA A 405 12.30 2.59 9.31
N PRO A 406 12.92 2.93 8.16
CA PRO A 406 13.78 4.11 8.06
C PRO A 406 13.02 5.43 8.22
N GLN A 407 11.72 5.46 7.90
CA GLN A 407 10.85 6.61 8.16
C GLN A 407 10.41 6.66 9.63
N LEU A 408 10.11 5.50 10.23
CA LEU A 408 9.72 5.40 11.64
C LEU A 408 10.87 5.76 12.60
N LEU A 409 12.12 5.45 12.26
CA LEU A 409 13.30 5.95 13.00
C LEU A 409 13.34 7.48 13.12
N SER A 410 12.89 8.21 12.09
CA SER A 410 12.83 9.69 12.16
C SER A 410 11.72 10.19 13.10
N LEU A 411 10.69 9.39 13.32
CA LEU A 411 9.60 9.67 14.25
C LEU A 411 9.99 9.32 15.70
N LEU A 412 10.63 8.17 15.92
CA LEU A 412 11.19 7.78 17.22
C LEU A 412 12.12 8.86 17.76
N ARG A 413 13.11 9.30 16.96
CA ARG A 413 14.05 10.39 17.31
C ARG A 413 13.39 11.76 17.56
N LYS A 414 12.14 11.96 17.14
CA LYS A 414 11.38 13.19 17.37
C LYS A 414 10.66 13.18 18.74
N TYR A 415 10.31 12.00 19.25
CA TYR A 415 9.61 11.82 20.53
C TYR A 415 10.48 11.18 21.61
N ASP A 416 11.76 10.92 21.30
CA ASP A 416 12.78 10.48 22.26
C ASP A 416 12.81 11.40 23.51
N GLY A 417 12.94 10.78 24.69
CA GLY A 417 12.87 11.45 25.99
C GLY A 417 11.50 11.98 26.41
N ILE A 418 10.42 11.82 25.62
CA ILE A 418 9.07 12.24 26.02
C ILE A 418 8.36 11.09 26.73
N GLU A 419 8.40 11.09 28.07
CA GLU A 419 7.87 10.09 29.04
C GLU A 419 6.39 9.68 28.87
N ARG A 420 5.69 10.21 27.86
CA ARG A 420 4.26 10.05 27.62
C ARG A 420 3.94 9.60 26.19
N VAL A 421 4.96 9.24 25.41
CA VAL A 421 4.83 8.72 24.04
C VAL A 421 5.74 7.51 23.89
N GLU A 422 5.15 6.34 23.67
CA GLU A 422 5.88 5.09 23.45
C GLU A 422 5.40 4.44 22.15
N PHE A 423 6.29 3.73 21.47
CA PHE A 423 6.03 3.14 20.15
C PHE A 423 6.34 1.65 20.18
N TYR A 424 5.40 0.85 19.68
CA TYR A 424 5.43 -0.60 19.77
C TYR A 424 5.08 -1.27 18.44
N THR A 425 5.44 -2.55 18.36
CA THR A 425 4.88 -3.55 17.45
C THR A 425 4.46 -4.77 18.28
N LEU A 426 3.71 -5.70 17.69
CA LEU A 426 3.58 -7.04 18.28
C LEU A 426 4.74 -7.94 17.83
N ASP A 427 5.19 -8.77 18.77
CA ASP A 427 5.79 -10.08 18.50
C ASP A 427 4.64 -11.06 18.21
N MET A 428 4.62 -11.60 16.99
CA MET A 428 3.57 -12.49 16.49
C MET A 428 3.79 -13.97 16.92
N SER A 429 4.92 -14.27 17.56
CA SER A 429 5.26 -15.58 18.11
C SER A 429 4.85 -15.70 19.59
N SER A 430 4.90 -14.60 20.37
CA SER A 430 4.44 -14.58 21.78
C SER A 430 3.14 -13.80 22.05
N GLY A 431 2.75 -12.88 21.17
CA GLY A 431 1.66 -11.93 21.40
C GLY A 431 2.02 -10.71 22.25
N SER A 432 3.28 -10.57 22.67
CA SER A 432 3.75 -9.43 23.47
C SER A 432 3.90 -8.15 22.65
N LEU A 433 3.66 -6.99 23.26
CA LEU A 433 4.15 -5.71 22.73
C LEU A 433 5.67 -5.63 22.91
N VAL A 434 6.38 -5.33 21.81
CA VAL A 434 7.83 -5.12 21.75
C VAL A 434 8.11 -3.69 21.28
N SER A 435 9.14 -3.06 21.83
CA SER A 435 9.53 -1.69 21.44
C SER A 435 9.79 -1.61 19.94
N LEU A 436 9.19 -0.63 19.27
CA LEU A 436 9.42 -0.38 17.84
C LEU A 436 10.90 -0.09 17.55
N GLU A 437 11.61 0.52 18.51
CA GLU A 437 13.05 0.77 18.37
C GLU A 437 13.87 -0.53 18.45
N GLU A 438 13.47 -1.47 19.31
CA GLU A 438 14.10 -2.79 19.43
C GLU A 438 13.85 -3.66 18.19
N HIS A 439 12.60 -3.68 17.70
CA HIS A 439 12.23 -4.35 16.45
C HIS A 439 13.04 -3.81 15.26
N ILE A 440 13.20 -2.49 15.15
CA ILE A 440 14.00 -1.91 14.07
C ILE A 440 15.49 -2.25 14.24
N LYS A 441 16.06 -2.24 15.45
CA LYS A 441 17.43 -2.72 15.69
C LYS A 441 17.61 -4.19 15.29
N LYS A 442 16.62 -5.05 15.54
CA LYS A 442 16.61 -6.45 15.10
C LYS A 442 16.62 -6.56 13.57
N LEU A 443 15.77 -5.79 12.88
CA LEU A 443 15.76 -5.70 11.41
C LEU A 443 17.09 -5.20 10.83
N GLU A 444 17.65 -4.11 11.37
CA GLU A 444 18.95 -3.56 10.94
C GLU A 444 20.08 -4.59 11.11
N THR A 445 20.04 -5.37 12.20
CA THR A 445 21.02 -6.45 12.46
C THR A 445 20.91 -7.60 11.43
N MET A 446 19.72 -7.97 11.00
CA MET A 446 19.54 -8.97 9.93
C MET A 446 19.89 -8.40 8.55
N ALA A 447 19.51 -7.15 8.28
CA ALA A 447 19.81 -6.44 7.04
C ALA A 447 21.33 -6.22 6.83
N ALA A 448 22.08 -5.98 7.92
CA ALA A 448 23.55 -5.86 7.88
C ALA A 448 24.22 -7.09 7.26
N ARG A 449 23.82 -8.30 7.66
CA ARG A 449 24.37 -9.57 7.15
C ARG A 449 24.25 -9.68 5.61
N LEU A 450 23.11 -9.25 5.07
CA LEU A 450 22.88 -9.25 3.61
C LEU A 450 23.76 -8.23 2.87
N VAL A 451 24.03 -7.08 3.49
CA VAL A 451 24.96 -6.07 2.94
C VAL A 451 26.41 -6.57 2.99
N GLU A 452 26.81 -7.25 4.07
CA GLU A 452 28.13 -7.89 4.19
C GLU A 452 28.33 -8.97 3.10
N VAL A 453 27.38 -9.89 2.92
CA VAL A 453 27.45 -10.90 1.84
C VAL A 453 27.51 -10.26 0.45
N LYS A 454 26.73 -9.20 0.21
CA LYS A 454 26.67 -8.48 -1.06
C LYS A 454 27.96 -7.72 -1.38
N THR A 455 28.67 -7.21 -0.37
CA THR A 455 29.95 -6.49 -0.52
C THR A 455 31.15 -7.43 -0.57
N GLY A 456 31.11 -8.57 0.13
CA GLY A 456 32.11 -9.63 0.04
C GLY A 456 32.04 -10.50 -1.23
N SER A 457 31.03 -10.26 -2.09
CA SER A 457 30.82 -10.94 -3.37
C SER A 457 31.19 -10.06 -4.59
N MET A 458 31.92 -8.96 -4.38
CA MET A 458 32.46 -8.05 -5.41
C MET A 458 33.99 -8.13 -5.48
#